data_AF-X1QTS8-F1
#
_entry.id   AF-X1QTS8-F1
#
_cell.length_a   1.000
_cell.length_b   1.000
_cell.length_c   1.000
_cell.angle_alpha   90.00
_cell.angle_beta   90.00
_cell.angle_gamma   90.00
#
_symmetry.space_group_name_H-M   'P 1'
#
loop_
_entity.id
_entity.type
_entity.pdbx_description
1 polymer ?
#
loop_
_entity_poly.entity_id
_entity_poly.type
_entity_poly.pdbx_seq_one_letter_code
_entity_poly.pdbx_strand_id
1 'polypeptide(L)' 'MNERVKKLRRESLDTQPYISIQRASLITKAYKKHGGTVSTPVLRALAFKHVLENKSIYIGEGEYSPEKSLRKIKILPFF' A
#
# COMPACT_ATOMS: atom_id res chain seq x y z
N MET A 1 -2.18 -5.89 28.67
CA MET A 1 -1.79 -5.23 27.40
C MET A 1 -0.29 -4.97 27.44
N ASN A 2 0.49 -5.61 26.58
CA ASN A 2 1.97 -5.54 26.61
C ASN A 2 2.49 -4.18 26.15
N GLU A 3 3.66 -3.76 26.65
CA GLU A 3 4.31 -2.49 26.28
C GLU A 3 4.49 -2.32 24.77
N ARG A 4 4.82 -3.41 24.06
CA ARG A 4 4.89 -3.44 22.59
C ARG A 4 3.58 -3.00 21.93
N VAL A 5 2.44 -3.51 22.43
CA VAL A 5 1.10 -3.21 21.89
C VAL A 5 0.70 -1.77 22.21
N LYS A 6 1.09 -1.25 23.38
CA LYS A 6 0.87 0.16 23.75
C LYS A 6 1.64 1.12 22.82
N LYS A 7 2.91 0.82 22.52
CA LYS A 7 3.74 1.61 21.58
C LYS A 7 3.10 1.69 20.19
N LEU A 8 2.75 0.54 19.60
CA LEU A 8 2.12 0.47 18.27
C LEU A 8 0.76 1.17 18.22
N ARG A 9 -0.03 1.06 19.30
CA ARG A 9 -1.32 1.77 19.40
C ARG A 9 -1.12 3.29 19.44
N ARG A 10 -0.14 3.77 20.19
CA ARG A 10 0.19 5.20 20.27
C ARG A 10 0.66 5.73 18.91
N GLU A 11 1.59 5.04 18.26
CA GLU A 11 2.04 5.38 16.91
C GLU A 11 0.88 5.47 15.91
N SER A 12 -0.06 4.53 15.98
CA SER A 12 -1.27 4.54 15.15
C SER A 12 -2.15 5.77 15.40
N LEU A 13 -2.39 6.10 16.67
CA LEU A 13 -3.27 7.22 17.04
C LEU A 13 -2.62 8.57 16.74
N ASP A 14 -1.33 8.73 17.02
CA ASP A 14 -0.61 9.99 16.88
C ASP A 14 -0.21 10.31 15.43
N THR A 15 -0.16 9.30 14.55
CA THR A 15 0.15 9.52 13.13
C THR A 15 -0.90 10.42 12.48
N GLN A 16 -0.43 11.50 11.85
CA GLN A 16 -1.26 12.41 11.05
C GLN A 16 -1.67 11.73 9.73
N PRO A 17 -2.96 11.78 9.34
CA PRO A 17 -3.43 11.20 8.10
C PRO A 17 -2.89 11.98 6.90
N TYR A 18 -2.47 11.27 5.84
CA TYR A 18 -2.03 11.88 4.60
C TYR A 18 -2.38 11.01 3.38
N ILE A 19 -2.38 11.65 2.21
CA ILE A 19 -2.68 10.99 0.93
C ILE A 19 -1.35 10.58 0.26
N SER A 20 -1.30 9.36 -0.26
CA SER A 20 -0.16 8.89 -1.05
C SER A 20 -0.48 8.87 -2.55
N ILE A 21 0.36 9.55 -3.33
CA ILE A 21 0.27 9.59 -4.80
C ILE A 21 0.88 8.35 -5.47
N GLN A 22 1.59 7.50 -4.73
CA GLN A 22 2.33 6.36 -5.27
C GLN A 22 1.43 5.43 -6.07
N ARG A 23 0.24 5.10 -5.55
CA ARG A 23 -0.70 4.19 -6.21
C ARG A 23 -1.18 4.78 -7.53
N ALA A 24 -1.57 6.06 -7.55
CA ALA A 24 -2.02 6.74 -8.76
C ALA A 24 -0.95 6.66 -9.85
N SER A 25 0.30 7.01 -9.51
CA SER A 25 1.43 6.93 -10.45
C SER A 25 1.64 5.51 -10.99
N LEU A 26 1.56 4.47 -10.15
CA LEU A 26 1.74 3.08 -10.59
C LEU A 26 0.60 2.63 -11.52
N ILE A 27 -0.64 2.97 -11.19
CA ILE A 27 -1.80 2.65 -12.03
C ILE A 27 -1.70 3.37 -13.38
N THR A 28 -1.38 4.66 -13.40
CA THR A 28 -1.21 5.41 -14.65
C THR A 28 -0.14 4.77 -15.54
N LYS A 29 0.97 4.31 -14.98
CA LYS A 29 2.01 3.59 -15.74
C LYS A 29 1.49 2.28 -16.33
N ALA A 30 0.75 1.48 -15.55
CA ALA A 30 0.17 0.24 -16.03
C ALA A 30 -0.85 0.45 -17.15
N TYR A 31 -1.70 1.48 -17.04
CA TYR A 31 -2.69 1.83 -18.07
C TYR A 31 -2.03 2.37 -19.34
N LYS A 32 -0.97 3.18 -19.22
CA LYS A 32 -0.20 3.61 -20.40
C LYS A 32 0.46 2.44 -21.14
N LYS A 33 0.83 1.38 -20.42
CA LYS A 33 1.49 0.20 -20.99
C LYS A 33 0.51 -0.82 -21.62
N HIS A 34 -0.65 -1.01 -21.02
CA HIS A 34 -1.59 -2.09 -21.39
C HIS A 34 -2.97 -1.59 -21.87
N GLY A 35 -3.21 -0.28 -21.87
CA GLY A 35 -4.47 0.30 -22.33
C GLY A 35 -4.73 -0.03 -23.79
N GLY A 36 -5.90 -0.61 -24.08
CA GLY A 36 -6.32 -0.96 -25.44
C GLY A 36 -5.71 -2.25 -26.01
N THR A 37 -4.74 -2.88 -25.34
CA THR A 37 -4.12 -4.14 -25.80
C THR A 37 -4.72 -5.39 -25.18
N VAL A 38 -5.44 -5.25 -24.06
CA VAL A 38 -6.07 -6.34 -23.32
C VAL A 38 -7.50 -5.96 -22.94
N SER A 39 -8.32 -6.96 -22.61
CA SER A 39 -9.66 -6.72 -22.08
C SER A 39 -9.61 -5.99 -20.73
N THR A 40 -10.65 -5.21 -20.42
CA THR A 40 -10.74 -4.42 -19.19
C THR A 40 -10.51 -5.23 -17.90
N PRO A 41 -11.01 -6.47 -17.74
CA PRO A 41 -10.72 -7.28 -16.56
C PRO A 41 -9.22 -7.62 -16.43
N VAL A 42 -8.57 -7.96 -17.55
CA VAL A 42 -7.14 -8.27 -17.58
C VAL A 42 -6.30 -7.02 -17.32
N LEU A 43 -6.69 -5.87 -17.87
CA LEU A 43 -6.03 -4.58 -17.59
C LEU A 43 -6.02 -4.27 -16.09
N ARG A 44 -7.16 -4.46 -15.40
CA ARG A 44 -7.25 -4.25 -13.95
C ARG A 44 -6.36 -5.23 -13.17
N ALA A 45 -6.33 -6.50 -13.58
CA ALA A 45 -5.46 -7.50 -12.97
C ALA A 45 -3.97 -7.15 -13.13
N LEU A 46 -3.56 -6.72 -14.33
CA LEU A 46 -2.18 -6.31 -14.61
C LEU A 46 -1.80 -5.03 -13.86
N ALA A 47 -2.70 -4.05 -13.80
CA ALA A 47 -2.47 -2.83 -13.01
C ALA A 47 -2.33 -3.16 -11.52
N PHE A 48 -3.15 -4.06 -10.99
CA PHE A 48 -3.04 -4.53 -9.61
C PHE A 48 -1.71 -5.26 -9.35
N LYS A 49 -1.32 -6.17 -10.24
CA LYS A 49 -0.02 -6.85 -10.21
C LYS A 49 1.13 -5.84 -10.16
N HIS A 50 1.11 -4.85 -11.06
CA HIS A 50 2.14 -3.82 -11.12
C HIS A 50 2.23 -2.99 -9.83
N VAL A 51 1.09 -2.68 -9.20
CA VAL A 51 1.07 -2.01 -7.90
C VAL A 51 1.72 -2.87 -6.83
N LEU A 52 1.39 -4.16 -6.73
CA LEU A 52 1.96 -5.05 -5.71
C LEU A 52 3.47 -5.23 -5.87
N GLU A 53 3.96 -5.33 -7.11
CA GLU A 53 5.39 -5.51 -7.41
C GLU A 53 6.23 -4.26 -7.10
N ASN A 54 5.66 -3.06 -7.23
CA ASN A 54 6.43 -1.80 -7.19
C ASN A 54 6.10 -0.91 -5.98
N LYS A 55 5.10 -1.29 -5.17
CA LYS A 55 4.70 -0.51 -3.99
C LYS A 55 5.79 -0.60 -2.91
N SER A 56 6.14 0.55 -2.35
CA SER A 56 7.05 0.59 -1.18
C SER A 56 6.42 -0.11 0.02
N ILE A 57 7.14 -1.09 0.57
CA ILE A 57 6.78 -1.77 1.81
C ILE A 57 7.46 -1.05 2.97
N TYR A 58 6.72 -0.85 4.06
CA TYR A 58 7.24 -0.29 5.31
C TYR A 58 6.88 -1.27 6.43
N ILE A 59 7.84 -1.56 7.30
CA ILE A 59 7.70 -2.40 8.49
C ILE A 59 8.24 -1.57 9.66
N GLY A 60 7.38 -1.21 10.61
CA GLY A 60 7.77 -0.43 11.78
C GLY A 60 8.55 -1.24 12.82
N GLU A 61 9.27 -0.54 13.69
CA GLU A 61 10.01 -1.17 14.78
C GLU A 61 9.05 -1.89 15.76
N GLY A 62 9.26 -3.19 15.97
CA GLY A 62 8.40 -4.00 16.84
C GLY A 62 7.10 -4.50 16.18
N GLU A 63 6.92 -4.25 14.88
CA GLU A 63 5.85 -4.83 14.05
C GLU A 63 6.16 -6.23 13.53
N TYR A 64 7.30 -6.82 13.90
CA TYR A 64 7.67 -8.16 13.44
C TYR A 64 6.65 -9.20 13.90
N SER A 65 5.85 -9.68 12.94
CA SER A 65 5.16 -10.96 12.98
C SER A 65 5.41 -11.61 11.62
N PRO A 66 5.78 -12.91 11.58
CA PRO A 66 6.21 -13.58 10.35
C PRO A 66 5.17 -13.62 9.22
N GLU A 67 3.93 -13.18 9.48
CA GLU A 67 2.79 -13.45 8.60
C GLU A 67 2.13 -12.21 7.96
N LYS A 68 2.46 -10.96 8.34
CA LYS A 68 1.70 -9.78 7.87
C LYS A 68 2.58 -8.56 7.59
N SER A 69 3.06 -8.48 6.35
CA SER A 69 3.53 -7.24 5.73
C SER A 69 2.32 -6.47 5.16
N LEU A 70 2.36 -5.13 5.23
CA LEU A 70 1.38 -4.14 4.72
C LEU A 70 0.48 -3.49 5.79
N ARG A 71 1.06 -2.67 6.68
CA ARG A 71 0.32 -1.56 7.30
C ARG A 71 1.17 -0.29 7.34
N LYS A 72 0.82 0.68 6.49
CA LYS A 72 1.18 2.08 6.69
C LYS A 72 -0.01 2.71 7.41
N ILE A 73 0.18 3.03 8.68
CA ILE A 73 -0.90 3.00 9.67
C ILE A 73 -2.05 4.00 9.38
N LYS A 74 -1.82 5.06 8.60
CA LYS A 74 -2.89 5.96 8.12
C LYS A 74 -2.59 6.58 6.74
N ILE A 75 -2.36 5.75 5.73
CA ILE A 75 -2.27 6.23 4.34
C ILE A 75 -3.56 5.88 3.60
N LEU A 76 -4.28 6.91 3.13
CA LEU A 76 -5.31 6.68 2.14
C LEU A 76 -4.67 6.57 0.75
N PRO A 77 -4.84 5.43 0.06
CA PRO A 77 -4.45 5.33 -1.34
C PRO A 77 -5.36 6.21 -2.19
N PHE A 78 -4.78 7.03 -3.06
CA PHE A 78 -5.54 7.71 -4.10
C PHE A 78 -6.11 6.69 -5.10
N PHE A 79 -7.39 6.82 -5.43
CA PHE A 79 -8.15 5.86 -6.24
C PHE A 79 -7.76 5.88 -7.72
#